data_AF-V3ZQN5-F1
#
_entry.id   AF-V3ZQN5-F1
#
_cell.length_a   1.000
_cell.length_b   1.000
_cell.length_c   1.000
_cell.angle_alpha   90.00
_cell.angle_beta   90.00
_cell.angle_gamma   90.00
#
_symmetry.space_group_name_H-M   'P 1'
#
loop_
_entity.id
_entity.type
_entity.pdbx_description
1 polymer ?
#
loop_
_entity_poly.entity_id
_entity_poly.type
_entity_poly.pdbx_seq_one_letter_code
_entity_poly.pdbx_strand_id
1 'polypeptide(L)'
;QFQVQISKNPGLGFSITGGIDSNGNPFQPHDKKGIFISKVQSDGPAKHCLRRGDKILKMNSTDFTSIEHNQAVTLLKTTHTVCLLVERIHKVNLV
;
A
#
# COMPACT_ATOMS: atom_id res chain seq x y z
N GLN A 1 -8.70 -6.33 7.90
CA GLN A 1 -8.43 -5.01 7.28
C GLN A 1 -8.34 -3.97 8.39
N PHE A 2 -7.65 -2.86 8.18
CA PHE A 2 -7.57 -1.74 9.13
C PHE A 2 -7.40 -0.42 8.38
N GLN A 3 -7.72 0.69 9.04
CA GLN A 3 -7.49 2.03 8.50
C GLN A 3 -6.25 2.66 9.13
N VAL A 4 -5.53 3.45 8.35
CA VAL A 4 -4.41 4.26 8.81
C VAL A 4 -4.43 5.62 8.13
N GLN A 5 -4.18 6.68 8.90
CA GLN A 5 -3.91 8.01 8.36
C GLN A 5 -2.41 8.31 8.45
N ILE A 6 -1.81 8.78 7.36
CA ILE A 6 -0.37 9.10 7.28
C ILE A 6 -0.22 10.46 6.60
N SER A 7 0.53 11.37 7.26
CA SER A 7 0.88 12.68 6.71
C SER A 7 2.34 12.72 6.30
N LYS A 8 2.65 13.44 5.22
CA LYS A 8 4.02 13.53 4.67
C LYS A 8 4.96 14.28 5.60
N ASN A 9 6.16 13.71 5.78
CA ASN A 9 7.30 14.38 6.39
C ASN A 9 8.64 13.68 6.03
N PRO A 10 9.40 14.15 5.03
CA PRO A 10 8.98 14.96 3.87
C PRO A 10 8.13 14.14 2.87
N GLY A 11 8.13 12.81 2.98
CA GLY A 11 7.31 11.89 2.20
C GLY A 11 6.44 11.00 3.09
N LEU A 12 5.75 10.02 2.51
CA LEU A 12 4.88 9.11 3.28
C LEU A 12 5.64 7.98 4.01
N GLY A 13 6.91 7.73 3.67
CA GLY A 13 7.72 6.73 4.35
C GLY A 13 7.55 5.29 3.89
N PHE A 14 7.00 5.04 2.69
CA PHE A 14 6.87 3.68 2.13
C PHE A 14 6.97 3.68 0.60
N SER A 15 7.15 2.49 0.03
CA SER A 15 7.15 2.23 -1.41
C SER A 15 6.05 1.23 -1.78
N ILE A 16 5.53 1.33 -3.01
CA ILE A 16 4.51 0.42 -3.53
C ILE A 16 5.01 -0.40 -4.71
N THR A 17 4.31 -1.49 -5.02
CA THR A 17 4.46 -2.32 -6.22
C THR A 17 3.08 -2.88 -6.62
N GLY A 18 2.97 -3.50 -7.79
CA GLY A 18 1.71 -3.99 -8.32
C GLY A 18 0.93 -2.91 -9.10
N GLY A 19 -0.38 -3.10 -9.25
CA GLY A 19 -1.25 -2.34 -10.16
C GLY A 19 -1.72 -3.19 -11.34
N ILE A 20 -2.84 -2.82 -11.94
CA ILE A 20 -3.48 -3.61 -13.01
C ILE A 20 -2.64 -3.72 -14.29
N ASP A 21 -1.76 -2.75 -14.50
CA ASP A 21 -0.81 -2.57 -15.61
C ASP A 21 0.58 -3.18 -15.31
N SER A 22 0.74 -3.82 -14.14
CA SER A 22 1.99 -4.44 -13.72
C SER A 22 2.01 -5.96 -13.97
N ASN A 23 3.20 -6.54 -14.01
CA ASN A 23 3.39 -7.99 -14.17
C ASN A 23 3.10 -8.81 -12.88
N GLY A 24 2.53 -8.20 -11.85
CA GLY A 24 2.24 -8.83 -10.56
C GLY A 24 2.99 -8.21 -9.38
N ASN A 25 3.02 -8.95 -8.27
CA ASN A 25 3.72 -8.56 -7.04
C ASN A 25 4.30 -9.81 -6.36
N PRO A 26 5.33 -9.65 -5.50
CA PRO A 26 5.99 -10.77 -4.84
C PRO A 26 5.27 -11.27 -3.57
N PHE A 27 4.09 -10.74 -3.24
CA PHE A 27 3.41 -10.99 -1.96
C PHE A 27 2.22 -11.92 -2.08
N GLN A 28 1.43 -11.79 -3.16
CA GLN A 28 0.25 -12.59 -3.42
C GLN A 28 0.20 -13.03 -4.89
N PRO A 29 0.62 -14.28 -5.20
CA PRO A 29 0.63 -14.81 -6.56
C PRO A 29 -0.76 -14.84 -7.23
N HIS A 30 -1.82 -15.00 -6.43
CA HIS A 30 -3.20 -15.05 -6.88
C HIS A 30 -3.83 -13.67 -7.08
N ASP A 31 -3.25 -12.62 -6.49
CA ASP A 31 -3.71 -11.24 -6.63
C ASP A 31 -2.64 -10.42 -7.33
N LYS A 32 -2.50 -10.61 -8.64
CA LYS A 32 -1.48 -9.91 -9.44
C LYS A 32 -1.79 -8.43 -9.66
N LYS A 33 -3.03 -8.01 -9.44
CA LYS A 33 -3.52 -6.66 -9.80
C LYS A 33 -3.50 -5.67 -8.64
N GLY A 34 -3.45 -6.14 -7.39
CA GLY A 34 -3.45 -5.27 -6.22
C GLY A 34 -2.21 -4.37 -6.09
N ILE A 35 -2.35 -3.31 -5.29
CA ILE A 35 -1.25 -2.43 -4.87
C ILE A 35 -0.73 -2.87 -3.50
N PHE A 36 0.58 -3.13 -3.40
CA PHE A 36 1.20 -3.67 -2.20
C PHE A 36 2.35 -2.80 -1.69
N ILE A 37 2.51 -2.75 -0.38
CA ILE A 37 3.67 -2.11 0.27
C ILE A 37 4.91 -2.98 0.06
N SER A 38 5.88 -2.48 -0.70
CA SER A 38 7.13 -3.20 -1.01
C SER A 38 8.25 -2.90 0.00
N LYS A 39 8.23 -1.72 0.62
CA LYS A 39 9.18 -1.25 1.62
C LYS A 39 8.52 -0.23 2.54
N VAL A 40 8.92 -0.23 3.81
CA VAL A 40 8.61 0.83 4.79
C VAL A 40 9.94 1.40 5.28
N GLN A 41 10.08 2.72 5.32
CA GLN A 41 11.25 3.41 5.84
C GLN A 41 11.27 3.34 7.36
N SER A 42 12.44 3.05 7.94
CA SER A 42 12.64 2.82 9.38
C SER A 42 12.52 4.07 10.26
N ASP A 43 12.42 5.23 9.64
CA ASP A 43 12.31 6.57 10.24
C ASP A 43 11.16 7.38 9.62
N GLY A 44 10.43 6.80 8.67
CA GLY A 44 9.35 7.48 7.94
C GLY A 44 8.00 7.44 8.67
N PRO A 45 7.04 8.30 8.26
CA PRO A 45 5.71 8.39 8.89
C PRO A 45 4.93 7.07 8.92
N ALA A 46 5.18 6.16 7.98
CA ALA A 46 4.50 4.88 7.91
C ALA A 46 5.08 3.77 8.81
N LYS A 47 6.24 4.00 9.46
CA LYS A 47 7.03 2.99 10.19
C LYS A 47 6.22 2.10 11.13
N HIS A 48 5.32 2.71 11.90
CA HIS A 48 4.56 2.00 12.94
C HIS A 48 3.17 1.54 12.49
N CYS A 49 2.76 1.91 11.28
CA CYS A 49 1.40 1.67 10.81
C CYS A 49 1.34 0.60 9.72
N LEU A 50 2.29 0.65 8.79
CA LEU A 50 2.37 -0.23 7.63
C LEU A 50 3.52 -1.22 7.74
N ARG A 51 3.42 -2.31 7.00
CA ARG A 51 4.46 -3.34 6.89
C ARG A 51 4.56 -3.80 5.43
N ARG A 52 5.73 -4.36 5.09
CA ARG A 52 5.93 -5.00 3.79
C ARG A 52 4.91 -6.13 3.59
N GLY A 53 4.28 -6.16 2.42
CA GLY A 53 3.23 -7.13 2.06
C GLY A 53 1.80 -6.68 2.37
N ASP A 54 1.61 -5.57 3.08
CA ASP A 54 0.29 -4.97 3.24
C ASP A 54 -0.29 -4.59 1.86
N LYS A 55 -1.56 -4.91 1.63
CA LYS A 55 -2.30 -4.54 0.42
C LYS A 55 -3.14 -3.29 0.66
N ILE A 56 -3.01 -2.28 -0.19
CA ILE A 56 -3.85 -1.08 -0.15
C ILE A 56 -5.13 -1.37 -0.93
N LEU A 57 -6.28 -1.24 -0.27
CA LEU A 57 -7.59 -1.40 -0.89
C LEU A 57 -8.20 -0.07 -1.31
N LYS A 58 -7.92 1.00 -0.54
CA LYS A 58 -8.48 2.33 -0.78
C LYS A 58 -7.54 3.41 -0.29
N MET A 59 -7.54 4.56 -0.96
CA MET A 59 -6.97 5.81 -0.44
C MET A 59 -8.05 6.89 -0.46
N ASN A 60 -8.38 7.45 0.71
CA ASN A 60 -9.46 8.42 0.88
C ASN A 60 -10.78 7.87 0.28
N SER A 61 -11.29 8.49 -0.78
CA SER A 61 -12.48 8.04 -1.52
C SER A 61 -12.16 7.16 -2.74
N THR A 62 -10.89 7.06 -3.15
CA THR A 62 -10.47 6.35 -4.37
C THR A 62 -10.18 4.87 -4.11
N ASP A 63 -10.78 3.99 -4.90
CA ASP A 63 -10.52 2.55 -4.90
C ASP A 63 -9.12 2.24 -5.48
N PHE A 64 -8.36 1.38 -4.79
CA PHE A 64 -7.01 0.95 -5.16
C PHE A 64 -6.98 -0.54 -5.56
N THR A 65 -8.11 -1.24 -5.57
CA THR A 65 -8.16 -2.68 -5.91
C THR A 65 -7.89 -2.97 -7.38
N SER A 66 -8.18 -2.02 -8.27
CA SER A 66 -8.00 -2.15 -9.73
C SER A 66 -7.41 -0.87 -10.35
N ILE A 67 -6.47 -0.23 -9.66
CA ILE A 67 -5.82 1.01 -10.12
C ILE A 67 -4.53 0.71 -10.89
N GLU A 68 -4.19 1.54 -11.87
CA GLU A 68 -2.87 1.51 -12.52
C GLU A 68 -1.78 1.97 -11.54
N HIS A 69 -0.59 1.38 -11.68
CA HIS A 69 0.57 1.67 -10.84
C HIS A 69 0.89 3.16 -10.84
N ASN A 70 1.00 3.75 -12.03
CA ASN A 70 1.36 5.15 -12.19
C ASN A 70 0.30 6.10 -11.62
N GLN A 71 -0.98 5.73 -11.71
CA GLN A 71 -2.07 6.49 -11.11
C GLN A 71 -2.00 6.43 -9.57
N ALA A 72 -1.76 5.24 -8.99
CA ALA A 72 -1.56 5.08 -7.55
C ALA A 72 -0.36 5.89 -7.04
N VAL A 73 0.77 5.84 -7.74
CA VAL A 73 1.96 6.65 -7.44
C VAL A 73 1.63 8.14 -7.47
N THR A 74 0.93 8.60 -8.50
CA THR A 74 0.56 10.01 -8.65
C THR A 74 -0.29 10.49 -7.48
N LEU A 75 -1.36 9.76 -7.15
CA LEU A 75 -2.25 10.08 -6.03
C LEU A 75 -1.53 10.12 -4.68
N LEU A 76 -0.67 9.14 -4.39
CA LEU A 76 0.13 9.10 -3.17
C LEU A 76 1.16 10.24 -3.12
N LYS A 77 1.73 10.63 -4.26
CA LYS A 77 2.71 11.74 -4.36
C LYS A 77 2.08 13.13 -4.29
N THR A 78 0.84 13.32 -4.73
CA THR A 78 0.18 14.63 -4.71
C THR A 78 -0.59 14.90 -3.42
N THR A 79 -1.01 13.86 -2.69
CA THR A 79 -1.82 14.03 -1.47
C THR A 79 -0.94 14.20 -0.22
N HIS A 80 -1.13 15.25 0.58
CA HIS A 80 -0.32 15.49 1.79
C HIS A 80 -0.63 14.51 2.93
N THR A 81 -1.92 14.25 3.18
CA THR A 81 -2.41 13.29 4.19
C THR A 81 -3.25 12.24 3.51
N VAL A 82 -2.89 10.97 3.66
CA VAL A 82 -3.59 9.82 3.07
C VAL A 82 -4.28 8.99 4.14
N CYS A 83 -5.56 8.68 3.94
CA CYS A 83 -6.31 7.71 4.73
C CYS A 83 -6.38 6.41 3.93
N LEU A 84 -5.65 5.39 4.35
CA LEU A 84 -5.57 4.11 3.66
C LEU A 84 -6.47 3.07 4.33
N LEU A 85 -7.25 2.34 3.54
CA LEU A 85 -7.81 1.06 3.96
C LEU A 85 -6.85 -0.04 3.52
N VAL A 86 -6.39 -0.84 4.48
CA VAL A 86 -5.31 -1.81 4.28
C VAL A 86 -5.76 -3.21 4.66
N GLU A 87 -5.40 -4.18 3.84
CA GLU A 87 -5.49 -5.60 4.15
C GLU A 87 -4.11 -6.15 4.48
N ARG A 88 -3.98 -6.71 5.68
CA ARG A 88 -2.78 -7.42 6.12
C ARG A 88 -3.12 -8.89 6.26
N ILE A 89 -2.52 -9.70 5.40
CA ILE A 89 -2.57 -11.15 5.55
C ILE A 89 -1.69 -11.51 6.74
N HIS A 90 -2.31 -12.04 7.79
CA HIS A 90 -1.59 -12.73 8.84
C HIS A 90 -1.18 -14.07 8.26
N LYS A 91 0.11 -14.42 8.32
CA LYS A 91 0.49 -15.82 8.17
C LYS A 91 -0.25 -16.56 9.28
N VAL A 92 -1.26 -17.36 8.91
CA VAL A 92 -1.76 -18.38 9.80
C VAL A 92 -0.57 -19.31 9.99
N ASN A 93 -0.06 -19.41 11.22
CA ASN A 93 0.85 -20.50 11.55
C ASN A 93 0.05 -21.78 11.32
N LEU A 94 0.25 -22.44 10.19
CA LEU A 94 -0.16 -23.81 10.03
C LEU A 94 0.73 -24.59 11.00
N VAL A 95 0.11 -25.03 12.09
CA VAL A 95 0.63 -26.04 13.02
C VAL A 95 0.90 -27.34 12.29
#